data_AF-A0AA48GKQ2-F1
#
_entry.id   AF-A0AA48GKQ2-F1
#
_cell.length_a   1.000
_cell.length_b   1.000
_cell.length_c   1.000
_cell.angle_alpha   90.00
_cell.angle_beta   90.00
_cell.angle_gamma   90.00
#
_symmetry.space_group_name_H-M   'P 1'
#
loop_
_entity.id
_entity.type
_entity.pdbx_description
1 polymer ?
#
loop_
_entity_poly.entity_id
_entity_poly.type
_entity_poly.pdbx_seq_one_letter_code
_entity_poly.pdbx_strand_id
1 'polypeptide(L)'
;MAGGAQGGRGLRGGAPLAMRTPSLPPGLRRPLALALLAGLAAAGLSSLLPDQFRAEVRILPDAGHAGPQNHAGIWAPTAPPVGPGTREDGPTVIYDDILRSRRVADAVLSATYAYRDRPWRFGALRDRRGTLLEYLGAGDPDRAMGAFRGLLRVERNPKSGLLTLTAETRSPELSLQVVRRATEELRRALVDLAQAEGRNRARTARERLEEVGVICSGKDEAFRRFQDANRNWETSAAPDLRFQGERLRGQVALWRRVQENLTLNQEQALLEARNDAQTLLVLDAGDLPRAKSRPHRSFIVFGAMVVTGTATWAALNRTKVHDLFIAKEKP
;
A
#
# COMPACT_ATOMS: atom_id res chain seq x y z
N MET A 1 77.13 -20.37 72.92
CA MET A 1 77.02 -18.97 73.36
C MET A 1 75.65 -18.45 72.98
N ALA A 2 74.95 -17.86 73.95
CA ALA A 2 73.81 -16.92 73.93
C ALA A 2 72.84 -16.94 72.71
N GLY A 3 71.52 -17.02 72.84
CA GLY A 3 70.63 -16.52 73.89
C GLY A 3 69.54 -15.65 73.24
N GLY A 4 68.29 -15.84 73.66
CA GLY A 4 67.15 -14.96 73.35
C GLY A 4 66.24 -15.46 72.22
N ALA A 5 64.92 -15.27 72.24
CA ALA A 5 63.96 -14.83 73.23
C ALA A 5 62.57 -15.12 72.64
N GLN A 6 61.61 -15.50 73.48
CA GLN A 6 60.19 -15.58 73.12
C GLN A 6 59.64 -14.20 72.73
N GLY A 7 58.69 -14.19 71.79
CA GLY A 7 57.88 -13.01 71.49
C GLY A 7 56.83 -13.29 70.43
N GLY A 8 55.68 -13.83 70.83
CA GLY A 8 54.56 -14.09 69.95
C GLY A 8 53.87 -12.80 69.47
N ARG A 9 53.35 -12.83 68.23
CA ARG A 9 52.23 -11.99 67.81
C ARG A 9 51.54 -12.54 66.55
N GLY A 10 50.36 -13.11 66.77
CA GLY A 10 49.15 -12.94 65.96
C GLY A 10 49.22 -13.29 64.47
N LEU A 11 49.01 -14.56 64.14
CA LEU A 11 48.47 -14.97 62.84
C LEU A 11 47.02 -14.47 62.73
N ARG A 12 46.79 -13.32 62.08
CA ARG A 12 45.47 -12.95 61.57
C ARG A 12 45.17 -13.84 60.36
N GLY A 13 44.45 -14.93 60.62
CA GLY A 13 43.83 -15.73 59.57
C GLY A 13 42.85 -14.87 58.77
N GLY A 14 43.22 -14.55 57.52
CA GLY A 14 42.27 -14.07 56.53
C GLY A 14 41.31 -15.20 56.19
N ALA A 15 40.07 -15.10 56.65
CA ALA A 15 39.01 -16.01 56.24
C ALA A 15 38.84 -15.94 54.71
N PRO A 16 38.75 -17.08 54.00
CA PRO A 16 38.40 -17.05 52.59
C PRO A 16 36.98 -16.51 52.46
N LEU A 17 36.82 -15.43 51.69
CA LEU A 17 35.53 -14.90 51.25
C LEU A 17 34.82 -16.01 50.46
N ALA A 18 34.03 -16.83 51.15
CA ALA A 18 33.13 -17.77 50.53
C ALA A 18 32.14 -16.96 49.68
N MET A 19 32.32 -16.99 48.36
CA MET A 19 31.32 -16.55 47.39
C MET A 19 30.04 -17.32 47.70
N ARG A 20 29.13 -16.64 48.42
CA ARG A 20 27.82 -17.14 48.75
C ARG A 20 27.04 -17.14 47.44
N THR A 21 26.97 -18.29 46.78
CA THR A 21 26.10 -18.46 45.61
C THR A 21 24.68 -18.12 46.05
N PRO A 22 23.95 -17.25 45.32
CA PRO A 22 22.59 -16.89 45.69
C PRO A 22 21.72 -18.14 45.59
N SER A 23 21.42 -18.75 46.74
CA SER A 23 20.55 -19.91 46.80
C SER A 23 19.11 -19.44 46.62
N LEU A 24 18.55 -19.74 45.44
CA LEU A 24 17.16 -19.43 45.12
C LEU A 24 16.21 -20.02 46.19
N PRO A 25 15.18 -19.27 46.63
CA PRO A 25 14.23 -19.73 47.64
C PRO A 25 13.52 -21.01 47.17
N PRO A 26 13.27 -21.98 48.06
CA PRO A 26 12.83 -23.32 47.69
C PRO A 26 11.50 -23.35 46.91
N GLY A 27 10.62 -22.36 47.14
CA GLY A 27 9.35 -22.22 46.42
C GLY A 27 9.46 -21.77 44.95
N LEU A 28 10.60 -21.18 44.54
CA LEU A 28 10.81 -20.70 43.17
C LEU A 28 11.57 -21.68 42.27
N ARG A 29 12.18 -22.74 42.83
CA ARG A 29 13.03 -23.66 42.06
C ARG A 29 12.26 -24.46 41.01
N ARG A 30 11.10 -25.00 41.38
CA ARG A 30 10.21 -25.78 40.49
C ARG A 30 9.60 -24.93 39.35
N PRO A 31 9.01 -23.75 39.60
CA PRO A 31 8.48 -22.92 38.51
C PRO A 31 9.59 -22.40 37.60
N LEU A 32 10.77 -22.06 38.13
CA LEU A 32 11.90 -21.62 37.32
C LEU A 32 12.46 -22.76 36.44
N ALA A 33 12.60 -23.97 36.99
CA ALA A 33 13.07 -25.13 36.23
C ALA A 33 12.11 -25.51 35.10
N LEU A 34 10.80 -25.50 35.36
CA LEU A 34 9.76 -25.76 34.34
C LEU A 34 9.70 -24.64 33.30
N ALA A 35 9.87 -23.38 33.70
CA ALA A 35 9.95 -22.25 32.78
C ALA A 35 11.17 -22.36 31.83
N LEU A 36 12.33 -22.78 32.35
CA LEU A 36 13.53 -23.01 31.53
C LEU A 36 13.35 -24.18 30.57
N LEU A 37 12.73 -25.29 31.01
CA LEU A 37 12.38 -26.43 30.16
C LEU A 37 11.40 -26.04 29.06
N ALA A 38 10.37 -25.27 29.39
CA ALA A 38 9.42 -24.74 28.42
C ALA A 38 10.09 -23.76 27.43
N GLY A 39 11.03 -22.94 27.89
CA GLY A 39 11.85 -22.09 27.04
C GLY A 39 12.70 -22.88 26.05
N LEU A 40 13.33 -23.97 26.50
CA LEU A 40 14.09 -24.91 25.65
C LEU A 40 13.19 -25.62 24.62
N ALA A 41 12.03 -26.12 25.06
CA ALA A 41 11.05 -26.74 24.18
C ALA A 41 10.51 -25.74 23.13
N ALA A 42 10.20 -24.51 23.54
CA ALA A 42 9.77 -23.44 22.64
C ALA A 42 10.89 -23.02 21.67
N ALA A 43 12.15 -22.99 22.11
CA ALA A 43 13.29 -22.73 21.23
C ALA A 43 13.48 -23.83 20.19
N GLY A 44 13.34 -25.10 20.61
CA GLY A 44 13.33 -26.26 19.72
C GLY A 44 12.20 -26.16 18.71
N LEU A 45 10.95 -25.98 19.16
CA LEU A 45 9.78 -25.90 18.29
C LEU A 45 9.84 -24.67 17.35
N SER A 46 10.32 -23.53 17.83
CA SER A 46 10.48 -22.30 17.04
C SER A 46 11.58 -22.42 15.96
N SER A 47 12.51 -23.35 16.13
CA SER A 47 13.54 -23.62 15.13
C SER A 47 13.02 -24.38 13.90
N LEU A 48 11.86 -25.05 14.03
CA LEU A 48 11.18 -25.71 12.91
C LEU A 48 10.41 -24.72 12.03
N LEU A 49 10.05 -23.52 12.54
CA LEU A 49 9.38 -22.52 11.73
C LEU A 49 10.34 -21.92 10.69
N PRO A 50 9.92 -21.88 9.40
CA PRO A 50 10.74 -21.35 8.33
C PRO A 50 11.04 -19.87 8.54
N ASP A 51 12.20 -19.45 8.06
CA ASP A 51 12.60 -18.05 8.10
C ASP A 51 11.85 -17.29 6.99
N GLN A 52 11.30 -16.11 7.33
CA GLN A 52 10.67 -15.22 6.36
C GLN A 52 11.46 -13.92 6.26
N PHE A 53 11.54 -13.38 5.06
CA PHE A 53 12.22 -12.15 4.70
C PHE A 53 11.19 -11.18 4.17
N ARG A 54 11.27 -9.93 4.61
CA ARG A 54 10.34 -8.86 4.24
C ARG A 54 11.06 -7.89 3.31
N ALA A 55 10.58 -7.75 2.08
CA ALA A 55 11.00 -6.66 1.19
C ALA A 55 9.93 -5.56 1.21
N GLU A 56 10.36 -4.30 1.16
CA GLU A 56 9.45 -3.15 1.09
C GLU A 56 9.81 -2.22 -0.07
N VAL A 57 8.79 -1.63 -0.68
CA VAL A 57 8.89 -0.57 -1.68
C VAL A 57 7.99 0.57 -1.23
N ARG A 58 8.53 1.78 -1.27
CA ARG A 58 7.81 2.99 -0.87
C ARG A 58 7.48 3.79 -2.13
N ILE A 59 6.19 3.94 -2.37
CA ILE A 59 5.66 4.62 -3.54
C ILE A 59 5.03 5.92 -3.04
N LEU A 60 5.44 7.03 -3.65
CA LEU A 60 4.69 8.26 -3.53
C LEU A 60 3.76 8.32 -4.74
N PRO A 61 2.44 8.42 -4.54
CA PRO A 61 1.55 8.75 -5.65
C PRO A 61 2.04 10.06 -6.24
N ASP A 62 2.26 10.06 -7.55
CA ASP A 62 2.42 11.33 -8.25
C ASP A 62 1.11 12.11 -8.05
N ALA A 63 1.19 13.24 -7.36
CA ALA A 63 0.09 14.20 -7.30
C ALA A 63 -0.05 14.97 -8.62
N GLY A 64 0.66 14.53 -9.67
CA GLY A 64 0.49 14.93 -11.06
C GLY A 64 -0.97 14.90 -11.47
N HIS A 65 -1.56 16.09 -11.43
CA HIS A 65 -2.91 16.44 -11.85
C HIS A 65 -4.05 16.19 -10.85
N ALA A 66 -3.84 16.48 -9.56
CA ALA A 66 -4.76 17.43 -8.93
C ALA A 66 -4.49 18.81 -9.54
N GLY A 67 -4.78 18.97 -10.83
CA GLY A 67 -4.47 20.18 -11.57
C GLY A 67 -5.11 21.35 -10.83
N PRO A 68 -4.34 22.39 -10.45
CA PRO A 68 -4.98 23.66 -10.19
C PRO A 68 -5.65 24.03 -11.51
N GLN A 69 -6.91 24.46 -11.41
CA GLN A 69 -7.80 24.80 -12.51
C GLN A 69 -8.71 23.63 -12.92
N ASN A 70 -9.64 23.25 -12.03
CA ASN A 70 -11.00 23.75 -12.24
C ASN A 70 -11.01 25.19 -12.83
N HIS A 71 -10.68 25.35 -14.13
CA HIS A 71 -11.47 26.26 -14.94
C HIS A 71 -12.83 25.60 -15.07
N ALA A 72 -13.57 25.66 -13.97
CA ALA A 72 -15.00 25.70 -13.97
C ALA A 72 -15.36 27.02 -14.63
N GLY A 73 -15.06 27.14 -15.92
CA GLY A 73 -15.64 28.14 -16.79
C GLY A 73 -17.05 27.65 -17.08
N ILE A 74 -17.96 27.85 -16.12
CA ILE A 74 -19.38 28.18 -16.28
C ILE A 74 -20.27 27.26 -17.18
N TRP A 75 -19.75 26.24 -17.88
CA TRP A 75 -20.45 25.57 -18.99
C TRP A 75 -20.45 24.04 -18.96
N ALA A 76 -20.19 23.42 -17.81
CA ALA A 76 -20.42 21.98 -17.63
C ALA A 76 -21.57 21.70 -16.66
N PRO A 77 -22.85 22.00 -17.00
CA PRO A 77 -23.92 21.26 -16.37
C PRO A 77 -23.86 19.84 -16.95
N THR A 78 -23.98 18.84 -16.09
CA THR A 78 -24.30 17.43 -16.43
C THR A 78 -23.20 16.46 -16.88
N ALA A 79 -21.94 16.60 -16.45
CA ALA A 79 -21.12 15.38 -16.30
C ALA A 79 -21.49 14.73 -14.95
N PRO A 80 -22.14 13.56 -14.91
CA PRO A 80 -22.35 12.86 -13.64
C PRO A 80 -20.98 12.59 -13.00
N PRO A 81 -20.86 12.68 -11.66
CA PRO A 81 -19.64 12.26 -10.97
C PRO A 81 -19.49 10.75 -11.19
N VAL A 82 -18.61 10.37 -12.11
CA VAL A 82 -18.28 8.96 -12.35
C VAL A 82 -17.27 8.53 -11.29
N GLY A 83 -17.72 7.72 -10.32
CA GLY A 83 -16.86 6.94 -9.42
C GLY A 83 -17.24 7.05 -7.94
N PRO A 84 -17.36 5.93 -7.19
CA PRO A 84 -17.58 5.95 -5.76
C PRO A 84 -16.25 6.32 -5.09
N GLY A 85 -16.13 7.57 -4.69
CA GLY A 85 -14.95 8.09 -3.99
C GLY A 85 -15.22 9.53 -3.60
N THR A 86 -15.73 9.73 -2.39
CA THR A 86 -15.77 11.03 -1.74
C THR A 86 -14.38 11.67 -1.82
N ARG A 87 -14.35 12.96 -2.19
CA ARG A 87 -13.20 13.84 -2.41
C ARG A 87 -12.19 13.93 -1.25
N GLU A 88 -12.40 13.19 -0.17
CA GLU A 88 -11.52 13.07 1.01
C GLU A 88 -10.50 11.93 0.88
N ASP A 89 -10.75 10.97 -0.01
CA ASP A 89 -9.94 9.77 -0.20
C ASP A 89 -9.03 9.92 -1.42
N GLY A 90 -7.80 10.40 -1.22
CA GLY A 90 -6.84 10.69 -2.30
C GLY A 90 -6.50 9.50 -3.23
N PRO A 91 -5.67 9.73 -4.29
CA PRO A 91 -5.36 8.76 -5.37
C PRO A 91 -4.80 7.41 -4.87
N THR A 92 -4.34 7.36 -3.63
CA THR A 92 -3.87 6.14 -2.98
C THR A 92 -4.96 5.10 -2.74
N VAL A 93 -6.27 5.44 -2.74
CA VAL A 93 -7.39 4.45 -2.69
C VAL A 93 -7.39 3.60 -3.94
N ILE A 94 -7.38 4.27 -5.07
CA ILE A 94 -7.38 3.60 -6.36
C ILE A 94 -6.17 2.67 -6.47
N TYR A 95 -5.01 3.06 -5.94
CA TYR A 95 -3.79 2.26 -6.03
C TYR A 95 -3.86 0.98 -5.17
N ASP A 96 -4.43 1.06 -3.95
CA ASP A 96 -4.63 -0.11 -3.09
C ASP A 96 -5.62 -1.10 -3.74
N ASP A 97 -6.71 -0.59 -4.32
CA ASP A 97 -7.70 -1.41 -5.02
C ASP A 97 -7.11 -2.10 -6.26
N ILE A 98 -6.30 -1.37 -7.06
CA ILE A 98 -5.61 -1.94 -8.22
C ILE A 98 -4.62 -3.04 -7.78
N LEU A 99 -3.84 -2.82 -6.72
CA LEU A 99 -2.88 -3.81 -6.22
C LEU A 99 -3.56 -5.09 -5.70
N ARG A 100 -4.76 -4.96 -5.14
CA ARG A 100 -5.57 -6.10 -4.66
C ARG A 100 -6.44 -6.72 -5.75
N SER A 101 -6.43 -6.15 -6.96
CA SER A 101 -7.23 -6.63 -8.08
C SER A 101 -6.74 -7.99 -8.57
N ARG A 102 -7.67 -8.76 -9.14
CA ARG A 102 -7.35 -10.08 -9.70
C ARG A 102 -6.33 -9.99 -10.83
N ARG A 103 -6.39 -8.94 -11.66
CA ARG A 103 -5.47 -8.75 -12.79
C ARG A 103 -4.01 -8.64 -12.33
N VAL A 104 -3.74 -7.84 -11.29
CA VAL A 104 -2.39 -7.69 -10.73
C VAL A 104 -1.95 -8.99 -10.06
N ALA A 105 -2.82 -9.60 -9.26
CA ALA A 105 -2.53 -10.86 -8.60
C ALA A 105 -2.17 -11.97 -9.61
N ASP A 106 -2.96 -12.16 -10.67
CA ASP A 106 -2.72 -13.17 -11.69
C ASP A 106 -1.40 -12.92 -12.43
N ALA A 107 -1.09 -11.66 -12.76
CA ALA A 107 0.16 -11.29 -13.44
C ALA A 107 1.41 -11.53 -12.56
N VAL A 108 1.28 -11.35 -11.24
CA VAL A 108 2.37 -11.61 -10.28
C VAL A 108 2.48 -13.10 -9.95
N LEU A 109 1.36 -13.82 -9.84
CA LEU A 109 1.29 -15.25 -9.52
C LEU A 109 1.82 -16.13 -10.66
N SER A 110 1.45 -15.81 -11.90
CA SER A 110 1.86 -16.54 -13.10
C SER A 110 3.29 -16.24 -13.57
N ALA A 111 3.90 -15.18 -13.06
CA ALA A 111 5.28 -14.83 -13.40
C ALA A 111 6.25 -15.89 -12.87
N THR A 112 7.29 -16.18 -13.66
CA THR A 112 8.38 -17.06 -13.26
C THR A 112 9.45 -16.28 -12.51
N TYR A 113 9.88 -16.80 -11.37
CA TYR A 113 10.91 -16.22 -10.52
C TYR A 113 12.09 -17.17 -10.39
N ALA A 114 13.29 -16.60 -10.28
CA ALA A 114 14.49 -17.33 -9.93
C ALA A 114 14.89 -16.94 -8.51
N TYR A 115 14.92 -17.90 -7.60
CA TYR A 115 15.16 -17.63 -6.19
C TYR A 115 15.93 -18.75 -5.52
N ARG A 116 16.61 -18.39 -4.43
CA ARG A 116 17.33 -19.34 -3.59
C ARG A 116 16.52 -19.59 -2.35
N ASP A 117 16.16 -20.85 -2.12
CA ASP A 117 15.50 -21.24 -0.90
C ASP A 117 16.31 -22.26 -0.12
N ARG A 118 16.03 -22.27 1.18
CA ARG A 118 16.53 -23.29 2.09
C ARG A 118 15.30 -24.00 2.66
N PRO A 119 15.04 -25.26 2.27
CA PRO A 119 13.80 -25.96 2.66
C PRO A 119 13.71 -26.18 4.18
N TRP A 120 14.85 -26.24 4.86
CA TRP A 120 14.96 -26.31 6.31
C TRP A 120 16.17 -25.52 6.79
N ARG A 121 16.16 -24.99 8.02
CA ARG A 121 17.18 -24.05 8.53
C ARG A 121 18.63 -24.53 8.37
N PHE A 122 18.89 -25.84 8.45
CA PHE A 122 20.22 -26.44 8.30
C PHE A 122 20.46 -27.08 6.91
N GLY A 123 19.51 -26.95 5.98
CA GLY A 123 19.65 -27.45 4.62
C GLY A 123 20.63 -26.61 3.79
N ALA A 124 21.12 -27.17 2.69
CA ALA A 124 21.83 -26.41 1.67
C ALA A 124 20.89 -25.41 0.98
N LEU A 125 21.42 -24.24 0.58
CA LEU A 125 20.71 -23.36 -0.34
C LEU A 125 20.58 -24.08 -1.68
N ARG A 126 19.40 -24.03 -2.28
CA ARG A 126 19.15 -24.56 -3.62
C ARG A 126 18.59 -23.45 -4.50
N ASP A 127 19.11 -23.35 -5.70
CA ASP A 127 18.52 -22.52 -6.75
C ASP A 127 17.24 -23.18 -7.23
N ARG A 128 16.15 -22.41 -7.26
CA ARG A 128 14.87 -22.81 -7.83
C ARG A 128 14.41 -21.80 -8.85
N ARG A 129 13.68 -22.31 -9.83
CA ARG A 129 12.97 -21.52 -10.83
C ARG A 129 11.57 -22.09 -10.96
N GLY A 130 10.58 -21.22 -10.86
CA GLY A 130 9.17 -21.62 -10.90
C GLY A 130 8.24 -20.42 -10.79
N THR A 131 6.94 -20.67 -10.91
CA THR A 131 5.94 -19.62 -10.72
C THR A 131 5.69 -19.34 -9.24
N LEU A 132 5.19 -18.15 -8.92
CA LEU A 132 4.78 -17.88 -7.53
C LEU A 132 3.58 -18.75 -7.13
N LEU A 133 2.73 -19.12 -8.09
CA LEU A 133 1.65 -20.09 -7.89
C LEU A 133 2.16 -21.45 -7.41
N GLU A 134 3.18 -22.01 -8.07
CA GLU A 134 3.85 -23.26 -7.67
C GLU A 134 4.50 -23.13 -6.30
N TYR A 135 5.18 -22.02 -6.02
CA TYR A 135 5.80 -21.76 -4.72
C TYR A 135 4.77 -21.75 -3.57
N LEU A 136 3.58 -21.18 -3.82
CA LEU A 136 2.48 -21.14 -2.85
C LEU A 136 1.74 -22.48 -2.72
N GLY A 137 1.90 -23.39 -3.69
CA GLY A 137 1.18 -24.67 -3.72
C GLY A 137 -0.33 -24.51 -3.88
N ALA A 138 -0.79 -23.38 -4.42
CA ALA A 138 -2.21 -23.08 -4.59
C ALA A 138 -2.65 -23.51 -5.99
N GLY A 139 -3.27 -24.70 -6.10
CA GLY A 139 -3.81 -25.19 -7.37
C GLY A 139 -5.17 -24.57 -7.75
N ASP A 140 -5.82 -23.88 -6.82
CA ASP A 140 -7.14 -23.26 -6.99
C ASP A 140 -6.99 -21.73 -7.06
N PRO A 141 -7.69 -21.04 -7.98
CA PRO A 141 -7.55 -19.60 -8.18
C PRO A 141 -7.96 -18.76 -6.95
N ASP A 142 -8.96 -19.19 -6.18
CA ASP A 142 -9.40 -18.46 -5.00
C ASP A 142 -8.42 -18.67 -3.84
N ARG A 143 -7.84 -19.88 -3.72
CA ARG A 143 -6.72 -20.11 -2.79
C ARG A 143 -5.49 -19.30 -3.16
N ALA A 144 -5.18 -19.21 -4.45
CA ALA A 144 -4.05 -18.42 -4.94
C ALA A 144 -4.23 -16.93 -4.61
N MET A 145 -5.44 -16.41 -4.77
CA MET A 145 -5.80 -15.04 -4.38
C MET A 145 -5.65 -14.81 -2.88
N GLY A 146 -6.17 -15.73 -2.05
CA GLY A 146 -6.04 -15.65 -0.60
C GLY A 146 -4.57 -15.67 -0.15
N ALA A 147 -3.77 -16.55 -0.75
CA ALA A 147 -2.34 -16.64 -0.49
C ALA A 147 -1.59 -15.38 -0.95
N PHE A 148 -1.93 -14.82 -2.11
CA PHE A 148 -1.37 -13.56 -2.60
C PHE A 148 -1.66 -12.39 -1.65
N ARG A 149 -2.91 -12.25 -1.19
CA ARG A 149 -3.29 -11.23 -0.19
C ARG A 149 -2.60 -11.39 1.15
N GLY A 150 -2.29 -12.62 1.54
CA GLY A 150 -1.49 -12.89 2.75
C GLY A 150 -0.01 -12.55 2.57
N LEU A 151 0.52 -12.72 1.37
CA LEU A 151 1.92 -12.49 1.02
C LEU A 151 2.22 -11.01 0.78
N LEU A 152 1.37 -10.32 0.02
CA LEU A 152 1.51 -8.90 -0.32
C LEU A 152 0.64 -8.06 0.61
N ARG A 153 1.30 -7.26 1.46
CA ARG A 153 0.67 -6.31 2.37
C ARG A 153 0.85 -4.90 1.86
N VAL A 154 -0.25 -4.17 1.75
CA VAL A 154 -0.28 -2.77 1.32
C VAL A 154 -0.67 -1.92 2.52
N GLU A 155 0.22 -1.02 2.92
CA GLU A 155 -0.02 -0.08 4.02
C GLU A 155 -0.05 1.34 3.48
N ARG A 156 -1.10 2.08 3.81
CA ARG A 156 -1.19 3.51 3.50
C ARG A 156 -0.94 4.34 4.74
N ASN A 157 -0.14 5.37 4.59
CA ASN A 157 -0.07 6.46 5.56
C ASN A 157 -0.95 7.65 5.09
N PRO A 158 -2.12 7.91 5.70
CA PRO A 158 -3.00 9.01 5.28
C PRO A 158 -2.39 10.39 5.52
N LYS A 159 -1.41 10.50 6.44
CA LYS A 159 -0.76 11.78 6.76
C LYS A 159 0.31 12.16 5.74
N SER A 160 1.07 11.17 5.24
CA SER A 160 2.15 11.42 4.28
C SER A 160 1.76 11.10 2.83
N GLY A 161 0.57 10.54 2.60
CA GLY A 161 0.16 10.04 1.28
C GLY A 161 1.01 8.87 0.77
N LEU A 162 1.90 8.32 1.58
CA LEU A 162 2.84 7.29 1.16
C LEU A 162 2.16 5.92 1.13
N LEU A 163 2.40 5.17 0.06
CA LEU A 163 1.98 3.78 -0.09
C LEU A 163 3.20 2.88 0.10
N THR A 164 3.15 2.02 1.12
CA THR A 164 4.20 1.04 1.40
C THR A 164 3.72 -0.33 0.97
N LEU A 165 4.35 -0.90 -0.05
CA LEU A 165 4.13 -2.29 -0.45
C LEU A 165 5.14 -3.16 0.26
N THR A 166 4.67 -4.28 0.79
CA THR A 166 5.49 -5.26 1.49
C THR A 166 5.20 -6.65 0.95
N ALA A 167 6.22 -7.44 0.64
CA ALA A 167 6.07 -8.87 0.42
C ALA A 167 6.92 -9.67 1.40
N GLU A 168 6.35 -10.75 1.92
CA GLU A 168 7.02 -11.67 2.85
C GLU A 168 7.13 -13.08 2.25
N THR A 169 8.35 -13.56 2.00
CA THR A 169 8.58 -14.94 1.52
C THR A 169 9.76 -15.60 2.23
N ARG A 170 10.02 -16.89 1.95
CA ARG A 170 11.14 -17.63 2.53
C ARG A 170 12.50 -17.26 1.94
N SER A 171 12.51 -16.56 0.81
CA SER A 171 13.72 -16.13 0.11
C SER A 171 13.79 -14.60 0.11
N PRO A 172 14.95 -14.01 0.42
CA PRO A 172 15.13 -12.57 0.31
C PRO A 172 15.00 -12.09 -1.14
N GLU A 173 15.50 -12.87 -2.11
CA GLU A 173 15.42 -12.53 -3.53
C GLU A 173 13.99 -12.61 -4.05
N LEU A 174 13.23 -13.64 -3.66
CA LEU A 174 11.83 -13.79 -4.07
C LEU A 174 10.98 -12.65 -3.53
N SER A 175 11.16 -12.27 -2.27
CA SER A 175 10.41 -11.17 -1.64
C SER A 175 10.60 -9.87 -2.42
N LEU A 176 11.85 -9.53 -2.76
CA LEU A 176 12.16 -8.33 -3.53
C LEU A 176 11.59 -8.39 -4.94
N GLN A 177 11.74 -9.52 -5.62
CA GLN A 177 11.21 -9.70 -6.97
C GLN A 177 9.68 -9.59 -7.01
N VAL A 178 8.97 -10.13 -6.02
CA VAL A 178 7.51 -10.06 -5.93
C VAL A 178 7.04 -8.63 -5.72
N VAL A 179 7.62 -7.85 -4.79
CA VAL A 179 7.21 -6.45 -4.60
C VAL A 179 7.51 -5.62 -5.86
N ARG A 180 8.68 -5.79 -6.46
CA ARG A 180 9.05 -5.08 -7.70
C ARG A 180 8.10 -5.42 -8.84
N ARG A 181 7.75 -6.70 -8.99
CA ARG A 181 6.79 -7.15 -10.00
C ARG A 181 5.40 -6.56 -9.74
N ALA A 182 4.91 -6.58 -8.51
CA ALA A 182 3.62 -5.98 -8.16
C ALA A 182 3.60 -4.47 -8.43
N THR A 183 4.71 -3.78 -8.15
CA THR A 183 4.87 -2.35 -8.45
C THR A 183 4.84 -2.06 -9.95
N GLU A 184 5.51 -2.89 -10.75
CA GLU A 184 5.51 -2.78 -12.21
C GLU A 184 4.12 -3.08 -12.81
N GLU A 185 3.42 -4.08 -12.29
CA GLU A 185 2.05 -4.37 -12.73
C GLU A 185 1.06 -3.28 -12.31
N LEU A 186 1.26 -2.64 -11.16
CA LEU A 186 0.53 -1.41 -10.79
C LEU A 186 0.80 -0.30 -11.80
N ARG A 187 2.06 -0.03 -12.14
CA ARG A 187 2.43 1.01 -13.11
C ARG A 187 1.74 0.76 -14.47
N ARG A 188 1.75 -0.49 -14.95
CA ARG A 188 1.07 -0.86 -16.20
C ARG A 188 -0.44 -0.65 -16.12
N ALA A 189 -1.07 -1.09 -15.04
CA ALA A 189 -2.50 -0.91 -14.83
C ALA A 189 -2.90 0.57 -14.78
N LEU A 190 -2.08 1.43 -14.20
CA LEU A 190 -2.30 2.88 -14.17
C LEU A 190 -2.19 3.51 -15.56
N VAL A 191 -1.20 3.11 -16.36
CA VAL A 191 -1.07 3.57 -17.76
C VAL A 191 -2.26 3.12 -18.59
N ASP A 192 -2.69 1.87 -18.46
CA ASP A 192 -3.88 1.35 -19.16
C ASP A 192 -5.15 2.13 -18.78
N LEU A 193 -5.32 2.43 -17.48
CA LEU A 193 -6.45 3.19 -16.98
C LEU A 193 -6.44 4.62 -17.53
N ALA A 194 -5.29 5.31 -17.46
CA ALA A 194 -5.13 6.67 -17.99
C ALA A 194 -5.43 6.72 -19.49
N GLN A 195 -4.93 5.74 -20.26
CA GLN A 195 -5.24 5.63 -21.69
C GLN A 195 -6.73 5.37 -21.95
N ALA A 196 -7.37 4.50 -21.17
CA ALA A 196 -8.80 4.22 -21.31
C ALA A 196 -9.64 5.46 -21.00
N GLU A 197 -9.31 6.19 -19.94
CA GLU A 197 -9.96 7.46 -19.60
C GLU A 197 -9.76 8.53 -20.68
N GLY A 198 -8.52 8.70 -21.17
CA GLY A 198 -8.21 9.63 -22.25
C GLY A 198 -9.00 9.32 -23.52
N ARG A 199 -9.12 8.04 -23.92
CA ARG A 199 -9.94 7.61 -25.07
C ARG A 199 -11.42 7.92 -24.86
N ASN A 200 -11.94 7.73 -23.65
CA ASN A 200 -13.34 8.04 -23.34
C ASN A 200 -13.61 9.55 -23.38
N ARG A 201 -12.74 10.38 -22.78
CA ARG A 201 -12.83 11.84 -22.85
C ARG A 201 -12.78 12.34 -24.29
N ALA A 202 -11.85 11.83 -25.10
CA ALA A 202 -11.73 12.20 -26.50
C ALA A 202 -12.98 11.82 -27.32
N ARG A 203 -13.60 10.67 -27.04
CA ARG A 203 -14.85 10.24 -27.67
C ARG A 203 -16.00 11.19 -27.32
N THR A 204 -16.21 11.47 -26.04
CA THR A 204 -17.27 12.40 -25.60
C THR A 204 -17.06 13.82 -26.14
N ALA A 205 -15.80 14.27 -26.28
CA ALA A 205 -15.49 15.56 -26.90
C ALA A 205 -15.85 15.57 -28.40
N ARG A 206 -15.56 14.48 -29.14
CA ARG A 206 -15.96 14.34 -30.55
C ARG A 206 -17.48 14.40 -30.73
N GLU A 207 -18.21 13.61 -29.94
CA GLU A 207 -19.68 13.56 -30.00
C GLU A 207 -20.30 14.95 -29.78
N ARG A 208 -19.80 15.71 -28.79
CA ARG A 208 -20.24 17.09 -28.54
C ARG A 208 -19.87 18.05 -29.66
N LEU A 209 -18.70 17.90 -30.28
CA LEU A 209 -18.26 18.76 -31.38
C LEU A 209 -19.13 18.53 -32.63
N GLU A 210 -19.49 17.28 -32.91
CA GLU A 210 -20.44 16.93 -33.98
C GLU A 210 -21.81 17.56 -33.74
N GLU A 211 -22.35 17.42 -32.51
CA GLU A 211 -23.63 18.04 -32.12
C GLU A 211 -23.62 19.56 -32.31
N VAL A 212 -22.59 20.24 -31.79
CA VAL A 212 -22.44 21.69 -31.92
C VAL A 212 -22.21 22.12 -33.37
N GLY A 213 -21.51 21.30 -34.17
CA GLY A 213 -21.32 21.54 -35.60
C GLY A 213 -22.65 21.59 -36.37
N VAL A 214 -23.58 20.68 -36.04
CA VAL A 214 -24.94 20.69 -36.62
C VAL A 214 -25.71 21.94 -36.20
N ILE A 215 -25.66 22.31 -34.91
CA ILE A 215 -26.31 23.53 -34.40
C ILE A 215 -25.74 24.78 -35.11
N CYS A 216 -24.42 24.90 -35.19
CA CYS A 216 -23.76 26.03 -35.83
C CYS A 216 -24.14 26.14 -37.32
N SER A 217 -24.16 25.02 -38.04
CA SER A 217 -24.57 24.96 -39.45
C SER A 217 -26.02 25.42 -39.64
N GLY A 218 -26.93 25.00 -38.76
CA GLY A 218 -28.32 25.42 -38.79
C GLY A 218 -28.51 26.92 -38.50
N LYS A 219 -27.69 27.50 -37.60
CA LYS A 219 -27.69 28.94 -37.32
C LYS A 219 -27.13 29.75 -38.50
N ASP A 220 -26.06 29.25 -39.12
CA ASP A 220 -25.48 29.85 -40.32
C ASP A 220 -26.47 29.85 -41.48
N GLU A 221 -27.18 28.73 -41.69
CA GLU A 221 -28.19 28.63 -42.74
C GLU A 221 -29.38 29.57 -42.47
N ALA A 222 -29.85 29.67 -41.23
CA ALA A 222 -30.91 30.61 -40.86
C ALA A 222 -30.51 32.07 -41.12
N PHE A 223 -29.26 32.44 -40.81
CA PHE A 223 -28.74 33.78 -41.10
C PHE A 223 -28.57 34.03 -42.60
N ARG A 224 -28.11 33.03 -43.37
CA ARG A 224 -28.04 33.12 -44.85
C ARG A 224 -29.41 33.34 -45.46
N ARG A 225 -30.41 32.52 -45.11
CA ARG A 225 -31.79 32.67 -45.61
C ARG A 225 -32.38 34.05 -45.29
N PHE A 226 -32.07 34.60 -44.11
CA PHE A 226 -32.47 35.96 -43.75
C PHE A 226 -31.82 37.03 -44.65
N GLN A 227 -30.52 36.91 -44.92
CA GLN A 227 -29.79 37.83 -45.82
C GLN A 227 -30.26 37.73 -47.26
N ASP A 228 -30.51 36.51 -47.76
CA ASP A 228 -31.01 36.28 -49.12
C ASP A 228 -32.39 36.91 -49.32
N ALA A 229 -33.26 36.81 -48.32
CA ALA A 229 -34.57 37.46 -48.31
C ALA A 229 -34.48 38.99 -48.13
N ASN A 230 -33.42 39.49 -47.46
CA ASN A 230 -33.30 40.89 -47.06
C ASN A 230 -31.90 41.45 -47.37
N ARG A 231 -31.59 41.66 -48.66
CA ARG A 231 -30.24 42.07 -49.12
C ARG A 231 -29.70 43.36 -48.47
N ASN A 232 -30.57 44.32 -48.16
CA ASN A 232 -30.20 45.61 -47.56
C ASN A 232 -30.66 45.74 -46.10
N TRP A 233 -30.70 44.63 -45.36
CA TRP A 233 -31.22 44.62 -43.99
C TRP A 233 -30.45 45.57 -43.05
N GLU A 234 -29.13 45.73 -43.24
CA GLU A 234 -28.27 46.60 -42.40
C GLU A 234 -28.64 48.08 -42.50
N THR A 235 -29.06 48.53 -43.69
CA THR A 235 -29.41 49.93 -44.00
C THR A 235 -30.91 50.16 -44.09
N SER A 236 -31.73 49.15 -43.81
CA SER A 236 -33.19 49.24 -43.86
C SER A 236 -33.73 50.26 -42.85
N ALA A 237 -34.74 51.03 -43.26
CA ALA A 237 -35.41 52.00 -42.38
C ALA A 237 -36.29 51.34 -41.31
N ALA A 238 -36.57 50.05 -41.42
CA ALA A 238 -37.37 49.28 -40.47
C ALA A 238 -36.52 48.82 -39.26
N PRO A 239 -36.78 49.29 -38.02
CA PRO A 239 -35.99 48.92 -36.84
C PRO A 239 -36.04 47.43 -36.52
N ASP A 240 -37.21 46.81 -36.66
CA ASP A 240 -37.43 45.40 -36.31
C ASP A 240 -36.58 44.44 -37.16
N LEU A 241 -36.44 44.75 -38.45
CA LEU A 241 -35.64 43.97 -39.40
C LEU A 241 -34.15 43.99 -39.00
N ARG A 242 -33.65 45.16 -38.59
CA ARG A 242 -32.26 45.33 -38.14
C ARG A 242 -32.00 44.55 -36.85
N PHE A 243 -32.90 44.63 -35.86
CA PHE A 243 -32.79 43.85 -34.63
C PHE A 243 -32.80 42.34 -34.87
N GLN A 244 -33.64 41.87 -35.80
CA GLN A 244 -33.67 40.46 -36.16
C GLN A 244 -32.35 39.99 -36.79
N GLY A 245 -31.78 40.78 -37.70
CA GLY A 245 -30.49 40.49 -38.33
C GLY A 245 -29.34 40.46 -37.32
N GLU A 246 -29.25 41.46 -36.44
CA GLU A 246 -28.26 41.50 -35.36
C GLU A 246 -28.39 40.31 -34.40
N ARG A 247 -29.63 39.91 -34.06
CA ARG A 247 -29.87 38.73 -33.21
C ARG A 247 -29.36 37.44 -33.86
N LEU A 248 -29.62 37.25 -35.16
CA LEU A 248 -29.14 36.07 -35.90
C LEU A 248 -27.62 36.08 -36.04
N ARG A 249 -27.02 37.23 -36.35
CA ARG A 249 -25.57 37.43 -36.41
C ARG A 249 -24.90 37.12 -35.07
N GLY A 250 -25.49 37.60 -33.96
CA GLY A 250 -25.03 37.30 -32.61
C GLY A 250 -25.12 35.83 -32.25
N GLN A 251 -26.20 35.13 -32.65
CA GLN A 251 -26.33 33.68 -32.45
C GLN A 251 -25.24 32.91 -33.21
N VAL A 252 -25.00 33.24 -34.48
CA VAL A 252 -23.92 32.63 -35.28
C VAL A 252 -22.56 32.83 -34.61
N ALA A 253 -22.25 34.07 -34.20
CA ALA A 253 -20.99 34.39 -33.55
C ALA A 253 -20.79 33.62 -32.23
N LEU A 254 -21.87 33.48 -31.44
CA LEU A 254 -21.85 32.71 -30.20
C LEU A 254 -21.54 31.23 -30.46
N TRP A 255 -22.27 30.59 -31.36
CA TRP A 255 -22.11 29.16 -31.62
C TRP A 255 -20.77 28.82 -32.30
N ARG A 256 -20.25 29.69 -33.18
CA ARG A 256 -18.88 29.55 -33.70
C ARG A 256 -17.83 29.61 -32.59
N ARG A 257 -17.97 30.57 -31.67
CA ARG A 257 -17.06 30.67 -30.51
C ARG A 257 -17.14 29.41 -29.63
N VAL A 258 -18.32 28.84 -29.40
CA VAL A 258 -18.46 27.57 -28.67
C VAL A 258 -17.76 26.43 -29.40
N GLN A 259 -17.93 26.33 -30.71
CA GLN A 259 -17.28 25.32 -31.54
C GLN A 259 -15.74 25.43 -31.52
N GLU A 260 -15.21 26.66 -31.65
CA GLU A 260 -13.77 26.94 -31.56
C GLU A 260 -13.21 26.50 -30.20
N ASN A 261 -13.88 26.86 -29.10
CA ASN A 261 -13.46 26.45 -27.76
C ASN A 261 -13.51 24.93 -27.56
N LEU A 262 -14.55 24.26 -28.06
CA LEU A 262 -14.63 22.79 -27.97
C LEU A 262 -13.53 22.09 -28.78
N THR A 263 -13.16 22.65 -29.93
CA THR A 263 -12.06 22.15 -30.75
C THR A 263 -10.73 22.25 -30.00
N LEU A 264 -10.44 23.41 -29.40
CA LEU A 264 -9.23 23.61 -28.59
C LEU A 264 -9.19 22.66 -27.39
N ASN A 265 -10.31 22.51 -26.66
CA ASN A 265 -10.40 21.59 -25.53
C ASN A 265 -10.20 20.13 -25.94
N GLN A 266 -10.68 19.73 -27.12
CA GLN A 266 -10.47 18.40 -27.66
C GLN A 266 -8.99 18.14 -27.96
N GLU A 267 -8.32 19.06 -28.65
CA GLU A 267 -6.89 18.94 -28.96
C GLU A 267 -6.06 18.85 -27.68
N GLN A 268 -6.40 19.67 -26.67
CA GLN A 268 -5.76 19.58 -25.36
C GLN A 268 -5.98 18.20 -24.71
N ALA A 269 -7.21 17.67 -24.71
CA ALA A 269 -7.50 16.35 -24.16
C ALA A 269 -6.75 15.22 -24.90
N LEU A 270 -6.54 15.36 -26.22
CA LEU A 270 -5.74 14.41 -27.01
C LEU A 270 -4.25 14.50 -26.66
N LEU A 271 -3.72 15.70 -26.43
CA LEU A 271 -2.35 15.91 -25.99
C LEU A 271 -2.12 15.33 -24.59
N GLU A 272 -3.03 15.58 -23.65
CA GLU A 272 -3.02 15.01 -22.31
C GLU A 272 -3.08 13.48 -22.37
N ALA A 273 -4.00 12.89 -23.14
CA ALA A 273 -4.10 11.45 -23.30
C ALA A 273 -2.84 10.80 -23.90
N ARG A 274 -2.07 11.54 -24.71
CA ARG A 274 -0.80 11.08 -25.29
C ARG A 274 0.37 11.25 -24.33
N ASN A 275 0.37 12.32 -23.53
CA ASN A 275 1.48 12.70 -22.65
C ASN A 275 1.34 12.14 -21.22
N ASP A 276 0.14 11.81 -20.76
CA ASP A 276 -0.11 11.21 -19.43
C ASP A 276 0.28 9.74 -19.41
N ALA A 277 1.59 9.49 -19.42
CA ALA A 277 2.12 8.32 -18.74
C ALA A 277 2.27 8.70 -17.27
N GLN A 278 1.25 8.38 -16.45
CA GLN A 278 1.32 8.56 -14.98
C GLN A 278 2.65 7.97 -14.48
N THR A 279 3.59 8.84 -14.14
CA THR A 279 4.93 8.39 -13.76
C THR A 279 4.88 8.12 -12.27
N LEU A 280 4.58 6.88 -11.92
CA LEU A 280 4.63 6.42 -10.55
C LEU A 280 6.01 6.72 -9.95
N LEU A 281 6.07 7.63 -8.98
CA LEU A 281 7.31 8.03 -8.31
C LEU A 281 7.66 6.98 -7.25
N VAL A 282 8.55 6.07 -7.64
CA VAL A 282 9.14 5.11 -6.69
C VAL A 282 10.17 5.86 -5.85
N LEU A 283 9.84 6.11 -4.59
CA LEU A 283 10.73 6.81 -3.65
C LEU A 283 11.88 5.91 -3.19
N ASP A 284 11.57 4.62 -2.98
CA ASP A 284 12.53 3.60 -2.64
C ASP A 284 12.14 2.27 -3.29
N ALA A 285 13.00 1.76 -4.19
CA ALA A 285 12.79 0.50 -4.92
C ALA A 285 13.13 -0.76 -4.09
N GLY A 286 13.52 -0.56 -2.83
CA GLY A 286 13.87 -1.61 -1.88
C GLY A 286 15.23 -2.23 -2.16
N ASP A 287 15.96 -2.55 -1.09
CA ASP A 287 17.17 -3.38 -1.11
C ASP A 287 16.84 -4.83 -0.70
N LEU A 288 17.76 -5.76 -1.00
CA LEU A 288 17.68 -7.14 -0.55
C LEU A 288 17.61 -7.20 0.98
N PRO A 289 16.59 -7.85 1.57
CA PRO A 289 16.44 -7.89 3.01
C PRO A 289 17.57 -8.68 3.65
N ARG A 290 18.39 -7.99 4.44
CA ARG A 290 19.54 -8.58 5.15
C ARG A 290 19.15 -9.26 6.45
N ALA A 291 18.01 -8.86 7.03
CA ALA A 291 17.48 -9.40 8.28
C ALA A 291 16.16 -10.14 8.06
N LYS A 292 15.98 -11.22 8.82
CA LYS A 292 14.75 -12.02 8.86
C LYS A 292 13.64 -11.21 9.55
N SER A 293 12.44 -11.19 8.96
CA SER A 293 11.26 -10.52 9.52
C SER A 293 10.55 -11.36 10.57
N ARG A 294 10.34 -12.66 10.31
CA ARG A 294 9.58 -13.56 11.18
C ARG A 294 10.08 -15.00 11.15
N PRO A 295 9.97 -15.76 12.26
CA PRO A 295 9.55 -15.35 13.61
C PRO A 295 10.64 -14.68 14.47
N HIS A 296 10.24 -13.77 15.37
CA HIS A 296 11.07 -13.24 16.46
C HIS A 296 11.22 -14.29 17.58
N ARG A 297 12.18 -15.18 17.43
CA ARG A 297 12.35 -16.36 18.30
C ARG A 297 12.56 -16.01 19.78
N SER A 298 13.21 -14.88 20.08
CA SER A 298 13.41 -14.38 21.44
C SER A 298 12.09 -14.10 22.16
N PHE A 299 11.12 -13.49 21.47
CA PHE A 299 9.79 -13.24 22.01
C PHE A 299 9.01 -14.52 22.28
N ILE A 300 9.10 -15.51 21.39
CA ILE A 300 8.43 -16.82 21.57
C ILE A 300 8.99 -17.53 22.80
N VAL A 301 10.32 -17.60 22.93
CA VAL A 301 10.98 -18.26 24.07
C VAL A 301 10.66 -17.53 25.37
N PHE A 302 10.74 -16.20 25.38
CA PHE A 302 10.40 -15.40 26.57
C PHE A 302 8.93 -15.53 26.97
N GLY A 303 8.01 -15.45 26.00
CA GLY A 303 6.58 -15.64 26.24
C GLY A 303 6.27 -17.02 26.80
N ALA A 304 6.84 -18.08 26.23
CA ALA A 304 6.67 -19.44 26.74
C ALA A 304 7.20 -19.58 28.17
N MET A 305 8.37 -19.02 28.46
CA MET A 305 8.99 -19.05 29.78
C MET A 305 8.18 -18.27 30.83
N VAL A 306 7.64 -17.09 30.48
CA VAL A 306 6.80 -16.29 31.38
C VAL A 306 5.47 -16.99 31.64
N VAL A 307 4.76 -17.47 30.61
CA VAL A 307 3.45 -18.11 30.76
C VAL A 307 3.55 -19.39 31.59
N THR A 308 4.54 -20.24 31.32
CA THR A 308 4.73 -21.47 32.09
C THR A 308 5.25 -21.19 33.50
N GLY A 309 6.12 -20.19 33.67
CA GLY A 309 6.61 -19.77 34.98
C GLY A 309 5.50 -19.23 35.88
N THR A 310 4.65 -18.33 35.37
CA THR A 310 3.53 -17.75 36.13
C THR A 310 2.43 -18.76 36.39
N ALA A 311 2.09 -19.61 35.41
CA ALA A 311 1.09 -20.66 35.58
C ALA A 311 1.53 -21.70 36.64
N THR A 312 2.80 -22.11 36.60
CA THR A 312 3.35 -23.06 37.58
C THR A 312 3.44 -22.44 38.98
N TRP A 313 3.82 -21.17 39.09
CA TRP A 313 3.84 -20.44 40.36
C TRP A 313 2.43 -20.28 40.95
N ALA A 314 1.45 -19.90 40.12
CA ALA A 314 0.05 -19.77 40.53
C ALA A 314 -0.55 -21.12 40.96
N ALA A 315 -0.20 -22.21 40.28
CA ALA A 315 -0.63 -23.56 40.63
C ALA A 315 -0.06 -24.04 41.98
N LEU A 316 1.21 -23.73 42.26
CA LEU A 316 1.89 -24.07 43.52
C LEU A 316 1.42 -23.19 44.70
N ASN A 317 1.02 -21.95 44.41
CA ASN A 317 0.56 -20.98 45.42
C ASN A 317 -0.97 -20.81 45.40
N ARG A 318 -1.74 -21.80 44.92
CA ARG A 318 -3.20 -21.73 44.77
C ARG A 318 -3.93 -21.22 46.01
N THR A 319 -3.51 -21.63 47.20
CA THR A 319 -4.09 -21.17 48.47
C THR A 319 -3.86 -19.68 48.73
N LYS A 320 -2.63 -19.17 48.54
CA LYS A 320 -2.31 -17.75 48.70
C LYS A 320 -2.95 -16.85 47.64
N VAL A 321 -3.09 -17.36 46.41
CA VAL A 321 -3.74 -16.64 45.31
C VAL A 321 -5.24 -16.53 45.59
N HIS A 322 -5.88 -17.61 46.05
CA HIS A 322 -7.29 -17.60 46.48
C HIS A 322 -7.53 -16.60 47.61
N ASP A 323 -6.64 -16.54 48.62
CA ASP A 323 -6.74 -15.58 49.71
C ASP A 323 -6.55 -14.12 49.25
N LEU A 324 -5.71 -13.86 48.25
CA LEU A 324 -5.54 -12.53 47.62
C LEU A 324 -6.79 -12.06 46.85
N PHE A 325 -7.55 -12.99 46.26
CA PHE A 325 -8.81 -12.67 45.57
C PHE A 325 -9.96 -12.46 46.56
N ILE A 326 -10.04 -13.27 47.63
CA ILE A 326 -11.07 -13.12 48.68
C ILE A 326 -10.81 -11.91 49.58
N ALA A 327 -9.56 -11.60 49.91
CA ALA A 327 -9.23 -10.43 50.73
C ALA A 327 -9.58 -9.09 50.05
N LYS A 328 -9.82 -9.10 48.73
CA LYS A 328 -10.23 -7.91 47.96
C LYS A 328 -11.77 -7.75 47.89
N GLU A 329 -12.52 -8.72 48.39
CA GLU A 329 -14.00 -8.73 48.44
C GLU A 329 -14.58 -8.39 49.82
N LYS A 330 -13.74 -8.13 50.83
CA LYS A 330 -14.22 -7.51 52.08
C LYS A 330 -14.12 -5.99 51.98
N PRO A 331 -15.25 -5.25 52.10
CA PRO A 331 -15.26 -3.79 52.09
C PRO A 331 -14.51 -3.18 53.27
#